data_AF-A0A1H2V7K9-F1
#
_entry.id   AF-A0A1H2V7K9-F1
#
_cell.length_a   1.000
_cell.length_b   1.000
_cell.length_c   1.000
_cell.angle_alpha   90.00
_cell.angle_beta   90.00
_cell.angle_gamma   90.00
#
_symmetry.space_group_name_H-M   'P 1'
#
loop_
_entity.id
_entity.type
_entity.pdbx_description
1 polymer ?
#
loop_
_entity_poly.entity_id
_entity_poly.type
_entity_poly.pdbx_seq_one_letter_code
_entity_poly.pdbx_strand_id
1 'polypeptide(L)'
;MLRAVDLIDKKRRGSALSDEELAFLVKGYLAGDVPDYQMSAWLMAVAFHGMSDAELSAFTACLAQSGETLDLSLVPGVKVDKHSTGGVGDKTTIVIAPLLAALGVPMIKMSGRGLGHTGGTIDKLESIPGFRTDLTIPEMIAQVERIGVALAGQTAELAPADKRIYALRDVTATVESLPLIASSVMSKKLASGADAIVLDVKVGDGAFMKTLADAKRLARTMVEIGNRAGRRTVAVLSSMEQPLGQAIGNALEIAEAIAVLRGEGPQDLTEVCLALASEMAVLAGVADDAAQAREMLQDAIADGRALAKLRAWVAAQGGDAKIVDDPARLPQAPVKQAWTAPYDGFVKELPALAFGSAAMRLGAGRSKKDDIIHPAVGIVVHKKVGDRVNTGEPVFTVHAIDQPSAQACIDELTQIIRLVEQPVSSLPLLLGRVQGGDEDADELLAAAQRARKNAYVPYSGFAVGAALRLTDGRIIEGANIENASYGLTNCAERTAIFAALAAGRETQERPGIAEIAVVADAPEPVSPCGACRQVMAEFCPPETPVVLANLQGDVLRTTVGSLLPGAFGAAQMVYTRVEEADV
;
A
#
# COMPACT_ATOMS: atom_id res chain seq x y z
N MET A 1 -13.00 35.12 -18.14
CA MET A 1 -14.05 34.11 -17.88
C MET A 1 -13.47 32.76 -18.28
N LEU A 2 -13.36 31.82 -17.34
CA LEU A 2 -12.84 30.49 -17.62
C LEU A 2 -13.84 29.69 -18.48
N ARG A 3 -13.34 28.93 -19.46
CA ARG A 3 -14.15 28.00 -20.26
C ARG A 3 -13.52 26.62 -20.20
N ALA A 4 -14.33 25.57 -20.03
CA ALA A 4 -13.84 24.20 -19.96
C ALA A 4 -13.01 23.80 -21.19
N VAL A 5 -13.39 24.27 -22.39
CA VAL A 5 -12.63 24.02 -23.63
C VAL A 5 -11.20 24.56 -23.61
N ASP A 6 -10.95 25.69 -22.93
CA ASP A 6 -9.60 26.25 -22.80
C ASP A 6 -8.74 25.40 -21.86
N LEU A 7 -9.34 24.85 -20.80
CA LEU A 7 -8.67 23.93 -19.87
C LEU A 7 -8.36 22.59 -20.52
N ILE A 8 -9.28 22.08 -21.35
CA ILE A 8 -9.05 20.87 -22.16
C ILE A 8 -7.88 21.10 -23.12
N ASP A 9 -7.85 22.22 -23.87
CA ASP A 9 -6.74 22.51 -24.79
C ASP A 9 -5.40 22.63 -24.04
N LYS A 10 -5.40 23.31 -22.89
CA LYS A 10 -4.22 23.46 -22.03
C LYS A 10 -3.68 22.10 -21.58
N LYS A 11 -4.53 21.22 -21.06
CA LYS A 11 -4.15 19.86 -20.65
C LYS A 11 -3.72 18.98 -21.84
N ARG A 12 -4.42 19.08 -22.97
CA ARG A 12 -4.08 18.39 -24.23
C ARG A 12 -2.70 18.79 -24.77
N ARG A 13 -2.20 19.98 -24.42
CA ARG A 13 -0.84 20.44 -24.78
C ARG A 13 0.22 20.06 -23.73
N GLY A 14 -0.16 19.30 -22.70
CA GLY A 14 0.74 18.87 -21.63
C GLY A 14 0.97 19.92 -20.53
N SER A 15 0.24 21.04 -20.54
CA SER A 15 0.38 22.07 -19.51
C SER A 15 -0.41 21.72 -18.23
N ALA A 16 0.11 22.12 -17.07
CA ALA A 16 -0.58 21.98 -15.80
C ALA A 16 -1.72 23.01 -15.65
N LEU A 17 -2.83 22.59 -15.05
CA LEU A 17 -3.88 23.47 -14.58
C LEU A 17 -3.55 24.01 -13.18
N SER A 18 -3.98 25.23 -12.91
CA SER A 18 -3.92 25.87 -11.60
C SER A 18 -5.10 25.44 -10.72
N ASP A 19 -4.98 25.68 -9.41
CA ASP A 19 -6.01 25.37 -8.42
C ASP A 19 -7.38 26.00 -8.76
N GLU A 20 -7.38 27.24 -9.25
CA GLU A 20 -8.61 27.93 -9.67
C GLU A 20 -9.27 27.25 -10.89
N GLU A 21 -8.46 26.84 -11.87
CA GLU A 21 -8.92 26.15 -13.07
C GLU A 21 -9.48 24.76 -12.74
N LEU A 22 -8.83 24.01 -11.84
CA LEU A 22 -9.30 22.71 -11.37
C LEU A 22 -10.59 22.83 -10.56
N ALA A 23 -10.66 23.81 -9.66
CA ALA A 23 -11.86 24.08 -8.88
C ALA A 23 -13.05 24.46 -9.78
N PHE A 24 -12.82 25.29 -10.80
CA PHE A 24 -13.83 25.61 -11.81
C PHE A 24 -14.32 24.35 -12.52
N LEU A 25 -13.41 23.48 -12.99
CA LEU A 25 -13.75 22.28 -13.73
C LEU A 25 -14.55 21.28 -12.89
N VAL A 26 -14.10 21.02 -11.65
CA VAL A 26 -14.75 20.07 -10.73
C VAL A 26 -16.12 20.58 -10.26
N LYS A 27 -16.20 21.84 -9.82
CA LYS A 27 -17.47 22.43 -9.36
C LYS A 27 -18.46 22.57 -10.50
N GLY A 28 -18.01 23.03 -11.67
CA GLY A 28 -18.84 23.13 -12.87
C GLY A 28 -19.33 21.77 -13.34
N TYR A 29 -18.50 20.72 -13.24
CA TYR A 29 -18.95 19.36 -13.53
C TYR A 29 -20.02 18.90 -12.55
N LEU A 30 -19.80 19.08 -11.25
CA LEU A 30 -20.77 18.69 -10.22
C LEU A 30 -22.11 19.43 -10.39
N ALA A 31 -22.08 20.73 -10.69
CA ALA A 31 -23.26 21.56 -10.94
C ALA A 31 -23.98 21.25 -12.27
N GLY A 32 -23.32 20.56 -13.21
CA GLY A 32 -23.86 20.25 -14.55
C GLY A 32 -23.55 21.30 -15.62
N ASP A 33 -22.85 22.37 -15.28
CA ASP A 33 -22.39 23.41 -16.22
C ASP A 33 -21.30 22.91 -17.16
N VAL A 34 -20.47 21.97 -16.69
CA VAL A 34 -19.53 21.22 -17.54
C VAL A 34 -20.19 19.89 -17.90
N PRO A 35 -20.56 19.65 -19.17
CA PRO A 35 -21.19 18.42 -19.60
C PRO A 35 -20.19 17.26 -19.69
N ASP A 36 -20.71 16.04 -19.64
CA ASP A 36 -19.92 14.80 -19.66
C ASP A 36 -18.96 14.72 -20.85
N TYR A 37 -19.34 15.22 -22.03
CA TYR A 37 -18.47 15.22 -23.21
C TYR A 37 -17.25 16.15 -23.11
N GLN A 38 -17.30 17.18 -22.26
CA GLN A 38 -16.15 18.04 -21.98
C GLN A 38 -15.27 17.42 -20.90
N MET A 39 -15.90 16.89 -19.84
CA MET A 39 -15.16 16.22 -18.78
C MET A 39 -14.43 14.98 -19.31
N SER A 40 -15.07 14.17 -20.16
CA SER A 40 -14.43 12.99 -20.77
C SER A 40 -13.24 13.35 -21.66
N ALA A 41 -13.33 14.45 -22.41
CA ALA A 41 -12.21 14.96 -23.19
C ALA A 41 -11.03 15.41 -22.30
N TRP A 42 -11.31 16.06 -21.17
CA TRP A 42 -10.28 16.40 -20.19
C TRP A 42 -9.67 15.16 -19.53
N LEU A 43 -10.49 14.19 -19.11
CA LEU A 43 -10.03 12.93 -18.52
C LEU A 43 -9.12 12.15 -19.47
N MET A 44 -9.46 12.12 -20.76
CA MET A 44 -8.62 11.51 -21.78
C MET A 44 -7.30 12.27 -21.96
N ALA A 45 -7.31 13.60 -21.93
CA ALA A 45 -6.09 14.39 -21.96
C ALA A 45 -5.18 14.11 -20.75
N VAL A 46 -5.75 13.92 -19.55
CA VAL A 46 -5.03 13.47 -18.35
C VAL A 46 -4.49 12.05 -18.52
N ALA A 47 -5.22 11.14 -19.15
CA ALA A 47 -4.75 9.78 -19.40
C ALA A 47 -3.46 9.75 -20.25
N PHE A 48 -3.30 10.67 -21.19
CA PHE A 48 -2.10 10.79 -22.03
C PHE A 48 -0.97 11.64 -21.43
N HIS A 49 -1.30 12.74 -20.75
CA HIS A 49 -0.30 13.71 -20.28
C HIS A 49 -0.04 13.68 -18.77
N GLY A 50 -0.84 12.93 -18.02
CA GLY A 50 -0.76 12.87 -16.56
C GLY A 50 -1.09 14.21 -15.88
N MET A 51 -0.61 14.32 -14.64
CA MET A 51 -0.65 15.53 -13.82
C MET A 51 0.71 15.69 -13.14
N SER A 52 1.12 16.92 -12.88
CA SER A 52 2.22 17.16 -11.93
C SER A 52 1.74 16.89 -10.51
N ASP A 53 2.66 16.70 -9.56
CA ASP A 53 2.28 16.39 -8.17
C ASP A 53 1.47 17.53 -7.52
N ALA A 54 1.79 18.79 -7.88
CA ALA A 54 1.04 19.96 -7.44
C ALA A 54 -0.39 19.94 -7.99
N GLU A 55 -0.54 19.70 -9.30
CA GLU A 55 -1.85 19.63 -9.95
C GLU A 55 -2.69 18.46 -9.43
N LEU A 56 -2.06 17.29 -9.19
CA LEU A 56 -2.72 16.12 -8.64
C LEU A 56 -3.18 16.34 -7.20
N SER A 57 -2.35 16.98 -6.38
CA SER A 57 -2.70 17.34 -5.01
C SER A 57 -3.90 18.30 -4.99
N ALA A 58 -3.88 19.34 -5.83
CA ALA A 58 -4.97 20.29 -5.96
C ALA A 58 -6.26 19.64 -6.47
N PHE A 59 -6.17 18.80 -7.52
CA PHE A 59 -7.32 18.07 -8.05
C PHE A 59 -7.93 17.14 -7.00
N THR A 60 -7.10 16.40 -6.26
CA THR A 60 -7.56 15.52 -5.19
C THR A 60 -8.25 16.29 -4.07
N ALA A 61 -7.71 17.45 -3.69
CA ALA A 61 -8.33 18.32 -2.69
C ALA A 61 -9.70 18.84 -3.18
N CYS A 62 -9.82 19.25 -4.45
CA CYS A 62 -11.11 19.64 -5.04
C CYS A 62 -12.14 18.50 -5.00
N LEU A 63 -11.72 17.26 -5.29
CA LEU A 63 -12.61 16.10 -5.18
C LEU A 63 -13.04 15.83 -3.73
N ALA A 64 -12.11 15.88 -2.78
CA ALA A 64 -12.39 15.66 -1.37
C ALA A 64 -13.38 16.70 -0.81
N GLN A 65 -13.20 17.97 -1.19
CA GLN A 65 -14.02 19.10 -0.76
C GLN A 65 -15.31 19.28 -1.57
N SER A 66 -15.62 18.37 -2.49
CA SER A 66 -16.80 18.47 -3.35
C SER A 66 -18.12 18.18 -2.63
N GLY A 67 -18.07 17.68 -1.39
CA GLY A 67 -19.22 17.37 -0.56
C GLY A 67 -18.89 17.43 0.93
N GLU A 68 -19.58 16.64 1.75
CA GLU A 68 -19.34 16.60 3.19
C GLU A 68 -17.97 15.97 3.52
N THR A 69 -17.29 16.56 4.50
CA THR A 69 -16.10 15.98 5.12
C THR A 69 -16.46 15.55 6.53
N LEU A 70 -16.11 14.33 6.89
CA LEU A 70 -16.38 13.77 8.20
C LEU A 70 -15.45 14.41 9.24
N ASP A 71 -16.02 15.11 10.21
CA ASP A 71 -15.28 15.59 11.38
C ASP A 71 -15.25 14.51 12.47
N LEU A 72 -14.04 14.03 12.74
CA LEU A 72 -13.76 13.01 13.75
C LEU A 72 -13.08 13.58 14.99
N SER A 73 -13.07 14.90 15.16
CA SER A 73 -12.45 15.56 16.31
C SER A 73 -13.03 15.12 17.65
N LEU A 74 -14.29 14.66 17.67
CA LEU A 74 -14.97 14.14 18.87
C LEU A 74 -14.52 12.73 19.26
N VAL A 75 -13.96 11.95 18.33
CA VAL A 75 -13.47 10.60 18.63
C VAL A 75 -12.07 10.71 19.26
N PRO A 76 -11.87 10.24 20.50
CA PRO A 76 -10.57 10.34 21.17
C PRO A 76 -9.52 9.43 20.51
N GLY A 77 -8.26 9.84 20.56
CA GLY A 77 -7.13 9.08 20.01
C GLY A 77 -6.87 9.38 18.54
N VAL A 78 -5.90 8.66 17.96
CA VAL A 78 -5.58 8.74 16.53
C VAL A 78 -6.54 7.85 15.76
N LYS A 79 -7.30 8.44 14.83
CA LYS A 79 -8.21 7.71 13.95
C LYS A 79 -7.44 7.18 12.76
N VAL A 80 -7.50 5.88 12.55
CA VAL A 80 -6.78 5.21 11.46
C VAL A 80 -7.78 4.60 10.48
N ASP A 81 -7.56 4.79 9.17
CA ASP A 81 -8.29 4.10 8.11
C ASP A 81 -7.33 3.25 7.26
N LYS A 82 -7.89 2.19 6.66
CA LYS A 82 -7.19 1.31 5.72
C LYS A 82 -7.89 1.32 4.38
N HIS A 83 -7.18 1.53 3.27
CA HIS A 83 -7.76 1.32 1.95
C HIS A 83 -7.06 0.17 1.23
N SER A 84 -7.81 -0.61 0.45
CA SER A 84 -7.25 -1.57 -0.50
C SER A 84 -7.54 -1.06 -1.90
N THR A 85 -6.59 -1.20 -2.82
CA THR A 85 -6.89 -0.95 -4.24
C THR A 85 -7.90 -1.95 -4.81
N GLY A 86 -8.23 -3.03 -4.08
CA GLY A 86 -9.17 -4.07 -4.50
C GLY A 86 -8.45 -5.34 -4.96
N GLY A 87 -9.05 -6.49 -4.66
CA GLY A 87 -8.50 -7.81 -4.98
C GLY A 87 -9.52 -8.92 -4.78
N VAL A 88 -9.08 -10.16 -4.99
CA VAL A 88 -9.91 -11.36 -4.94
C VAL A 88 -9.66 -12.09 -3.62
N GLY A 89 -10.72 -12.37 -2.86
CA GLY A 89 -10.59 -12.88 -1.50
C GLY A 89 -9.99 -11.83 -0.55
N ASP A 90 -10.15 -10.53 -0.80
CA ASP A 90 -9.63 -9.51 0.12
C ASP A 90 -10.61 -9.24 1.28
N LYS A 91 -10.54 -10.05 2.34
CA LYS A 91 -11.31 -9.88 3.58
C LYS A 91 -10.52 -9.23 4.72
N THR A 92 -9.37 -8.63 4.41
CA THR A 92 -8.43 -8.06 5.40
C THR A 92 -9.11 -7.06 6.34
N THR A 93 -9.98 -6.19 5.82
CA THR A 93 -10.71 -5.20 6.64
C THR A 93 -11.50 -5.84 7.79
N ILE A 94 -12.11 -7.01 7.56
CA ILE A 94 -12.97 -7.69 8.55
C ILE A 94 -12.12 -8.27 9.69
N VAL A 95 -10.86 -8.64 9.42
CA VAL A 95 -9.89 -9.12 10.41
C VAL A 95 -9.21 -7.95 11.13
N ILE A 96 -8.78 -6.92 10.40
CA ILE A 96 -8.01 -5.79 10.93
C ILE A 96 -8.85 -4.93 11.89
N ALA A 97 -10.13 -4.68 11.58
CA ALA A 97 -10.92 -3.76 12.40
C ALA A 97 -11.09 -4.25 13.86
N PRO A 98 -11.44 -5.53 14.11
CA PRO A 98 -11.45 -6.09 15.47
C PRO A 98 -10.08 -6.12 16.16
N LEU A 99 -9.00 -6.37 15.43
CA LEU A 99 -7.65 -6.35 15.98
C LEU A 99 -7.28 -4.96 16.53
N LEU A 100 -7.47 -3.92 15.72
CA LEU A 100 -7.19 -2.55 16.12
C LEU A 100 -8.10 -2.08 17.26
N ALA A 101 -9.40 -2.38 17.18
CA ALA A 101 -10.33 -2.07 18.24
C ALA A 101 -9.96 -2.77 19.57
N ALA A 102 -9.34 -3.95 19.49
CA ALA A 102 -8.85 -4.64 20.67
C ALA A 102 -7.61 -3.98 21.28
N LEU A 103 -6.74 -3.37 20.46
CA LEU A 103 -5.64 -2.52 20.92
C LEU A 103 -6.09 -1.11 21.38
N GLY A 104 -7.39 -0.81 21.33
CA GLY A 104 -7.93 0.51 21.69
C GLY A 104 -7.77 1.57 20.59
N VAL A 105 -7.42 1.18 19.37
CA VAL A 105 -7.30 2.08 18.23
C VAL A 105 -8.68 2.29 17.60
N PRO A 106 -9.20 3.54 17.53
CA PRO A 106 -10.50 3.82 16.95
C PRO A 106 -10.46 3.71 15.42
N MET A 107 -11.31 2.84 14.87
CA MET A 107 -11.45 2.66 13.43
C MET A 107 -12.87 2.99 12.97
N ILE A 108 -13.00 4.16 12.32
CA ILE A 108 -14.22 4.55 11.62
C ILE A 108 -13.99 4.45 10.13
N LYS A 109 -14.77 3.59 9.47
CA LYS A 109 -14.49 3.25 8.08
C LYS A 109 -15.73 3.34 7.20
N MET A 110 -15.60 4.07 6.09
CA MET A 110 -16.52 3.96 4.97
C MET A 110 -15.93 3.04 3.90
N SER A 111 -16.73 2.07 3.45
CA SER A 111 -16.34 1.08 2.44
C SER A 111 -17.28 1.09 1.25
N GLY A 112 -16.75 0.71 0.09
CA GLY A 112 -17.53 0.53 -1.13
C GLY A 112 -18.13 -0.87 -1.24
N ARG A 113 -19.08 -0.99 -2.18
CA ARG A 113 -19.57 -2.28 -2.70
C ARG A 113 -18.65 -2.78 -3.80
N GLY A 114 -18.71 -4.09 -4.08
CA GLY A 114 -17.92 -4.72 -5.13
C GLY A 114 -18.48 -4.39 -6.51
N LEU A 115 -17.58 -4.27 -7.49
CA LEU A 115 -17.90 -4.12 -8.90
C LEU A 115 -16.89 -4.91 -9.74
N GLY A 116 -17.40 -5.66 -10.72
CA GLY A 116 -16.57 -6.56 -11.53
C GLY A 116 -16.04 -7.73 -10.71
N HIS A 117 -14.78 -8.10 -10.94
CA HIS A 117 -14.14 -9.27 -10.35
C HIS A 117 -13.69 -9.09 -8.88
N THR A 118 -13.67 -7.84 -8.38
CA THR A 118 -13.27 -7.54 -7.00
C THR A 118 -14.49 -7.50 -6.09
N GLY A 119 -14.42 -8.25 -4.97
CA GLY A 119 -15.49 -8.27 -3.97
C GLY A 119 -15.51 -7.00 -3.11
N GLY A 120 -16.68 -6.62 -2.60
CA GLY A 120 -16.84 -5.46 -1.72
C GLY A 120 -16.94 -5.84 -0.24
N THR A 121 -16.29 -5.08 0.65
CA THR A 121 -16.43 -5.30 2.10
C THR A 121 -17.88 -5.15 2.58
N ILE A 122 -18.64 -4.22 1.99
CA ILE A 122 -20.06 -4.03 2.33
C ILE A 122 -20.88 -5.27 1.99
N ASP A 123 -20.70 -5.85 0.80
CA ASP A 123 -21.45 -7.03 0.38
C ASP A 123 -21.11 -8.27 1.24
N LYS A 124 -19.85 -8.38 1.69
CA LYS A 124 -19.42 -9.41 2.66
C LYS A 124 -20.14 -9.24 4.00
N LEU A 125 -20.16 -8.02 4.55
CA LEU A 125 -20.82 -7.75 5.84
C LEU A 125 -22.34 -7.94 5.78
N GLU A 126 -22.98 -7.60 4.67
CA GLU A 126 -24.42 -7.83 4.44
C GLU A 126 -24.79 -9.32 4.31
N SER A 127 -23.81 -10.21 4.18
CA SER A 127 -24.05 -11.65 4.30
C SER A 127 -24.34 -12.10 5.74
N ILE A 128 -24.00 -11.28 6.74
CA ILE A 128 -24.34 -11.53 8.14
C ILE A 128 -25.83 -11.19 8.33
N PRO A 129 -26.67 -12.15 8.78
CA PRO A 129 -28.09 -11.89 8.98
C PRO A 129 -28.34 -10.70 9.91
N GLY A 130 -29.09 -9.70 9.43
CA GLY A 130 -29.48 -8.51 10.20
C GLY A 130 -28.45 -7.38 10.25
N PHE A 131 -27.26 -7.56 9.69
CA PHE A 131 -26.20 -6.56 9.77
C PHE A 131 -26.53 -5.32 8.93
N ARG A 132 -26.51 -4.16 9.57
CA ARG A 132 -26.75 -2.84 8.98
C ARG A 132 -25.45 -2.22 8.50
N THR A 133 -25.49 -1.65 7.29
CA THR A 133 -24.39 -0.91 6.66
C THR A 133 -24.77 0.54 6.37
N ASP A 134 -26.00 0.94 6.71
CA ASP A 134 -26.63 2.25 6.50
C ASP A 134 -26.61 3.09 7.79
N LEU A 135 -25.43 3.21 8.41
CA LEU A 135 -25.27 4.04 9.60
C LEU A 135 -25.07 5.51 9.22
N THR A 136 -25.71 6.40 9.96
CA THR A 136 -25.43 7.83 9.94
C THR A 136 -24.09 8.12 10.62
N ILE A 137 -23.48 9.26 10.28
CA ILE A 137 -22.22 9.70 10.89
C ILE A 137 -22.29 9.73 12.43
N PRO A 138 -23.33 10.32 13.07
CA PRO A 138 -23.45 10.31 14.53
C PRO A 138 -23.56 8.90 15.13
N GLU A 139 -24.28 7.97 14.49
CA GLU A 139 -24.33 6.57 14.93
C GLU A 139 -22.95 5.92 14.88
N MET A 140 -22.17 6.17 13.81
CA MET A 140 -20.81 5.64 13.68
C MET A 140 -19.88 6.17 14.77
N ILE A 141 -19.90 7.49 15.05
CA ILE A 141 -19.09 8.11 16.09
C ILE A 141 -19.41 7.50 17.47
N ALA A 142 -20.69 7.46 17.84
CA ALA A 142 -21.13 6.91 19.13
C ALA A 142 -20.77 5.42 19.27
N GLN A 143 -20.81 4.65 18.17
CA GLN A 143 -20.40 3.25 18.20
C GLN A 143 -18.89 3.10 18.38
N VAL A 144 -18.07 3.89 17.69
CA VAL A 144 -16.61 3.85 17.84
C VAL A 144 -16.20 4.23 19.25
N GLU A 145 -16.82 5.23 19.87
CA GLU A 145 -16.58 5.58 21.28
C GLU A 145 -16.86 4.38 22.22
N ARG A 146 -17.89 3.59 21.93
CA ARG A 146 -18.30 2.46 22.78
C ARG A 146 -17.48 1.19 22.57
N ILE A 147 -17.16 0.85 21.32
CA ILE A 147 -16.56 -0.46 20.98
C ILE A 147 -15.25 -0.37 20.18
N GLY A 148 -14.86 0.81 19.70
CA GLY A 148 -13.64 1.06 18.94
C GLY A 148 -13.77 0.89 17.42
N VAL A 149 -14.92 0.45 16.91
CA VAL A 149 -15.09 0.17 15.48
C VAL A 149 -16.51 0.46 14.96
N ALA A 150 -16.59 1.11 13.80
CA ALA A 150 -17.81 1.20 13.00
C ALA A 150 -17.48 1.19 11.52
N LEU A 151 -18.33 0.55 10.72
CA LEU A 151 -18.17 0.49 9.28
C LEU A 151 -19.52 0.60 8.58
N ALA A 152 -19.60 1.56 7.67
CA ALA A 152 -20.79 1.85 6.87
C ALA A 152 -20.44 1.91 5.38
N GLY A 153 -21.48 1.82 4.54
CA GLY A 153 -21.38 2.16 3.13
C GLY A 153 -20.99 3.62 2.93
N GLN A 154 -20.37 3.94 1.80
CA GLN A 154 -20.12 5.33 1.42
C GLN A 154 -21.45 6.07 1.25
N THR A 155 -21.59 7.23 1.92
CA THR A 155 -22.74 8.12 1.74
C THR A 155 -22.65 8.79 0.36
N ALA A 156 -23.80 9.22 -0.18
CA ALA A 156 -23.83 9.96 -1.45
C ALA A 156 -23.10 11.31 -1.37
N GLU A 157 -22.96 11.85 -0.15
CA GLU A 157 -22.42 13.18 0.13
C GLU A 157 -20.90 13.20 0.30
N LEU A 158 -20.22 12.05 0.43
CA LEU A 158 -18.76 12.00 0.58
C LEU A 158 -18.08 12.05 -0.79
N ALA A 159 -17.37 13.15 -1.10
CA ALA A 159 -16.69 13.38 -2.37
C ALA A 159 -17.56 13.09 -3.63
N PRO A 160 -18.74 13.71 -3.78
CA PRO A 160 -19.71 13.42 -4.84
C PRO A 160 -19.16 13.66 -6.26
N ALA A 161 -18.20 14.57 -6.43
CA ALA A 161 -17.55 14.78 -7.72
C ALA A 161 -16.75 13.54 -8.17
N ASP A 162 -16.06 12.86 -7.25
CA ASP A 162 -15.34 11.61 -7.55
C ASP A 162 -16.31 10.54 -8.05
N LYS A 163 -17.46 10.37 -7.39
CA LYS A 163 -18.48 9.40 -7.80
C LYS A 163 -18.93 9.61 -9.25
N ARG A 164 -19.17 10.87 -9.63
CA ARG A 164 -19.61 11.22 -10.99
C ARG A 164 -18.49 11.02 -12.01
N ILE A 165 -17.26 11.43 -11.66
CA ILE A 165 -16.08 11.25 -12.51
C ILE A 165 -15.74 9.76 -12.68
N TYR A 166 -15.83 8.95 -11.62
CA TYR A 166 -15.59 7.50 -11.68
C TYR A 166 -16.59 6.82 -12.62
N ALA A 167 -17.88 7.15 -12.53
CA ALA A 167 -18.90 6.63 -13.43
C ALA A 167 -18.61 6.98 -14.91
N LEU A 168 -18.12 8.20 -15.17
CA LEU A 168 -17.71 8.60 -16.52
C LEU A 168 -16.44 7.88 -16.98
N ARG A 169 -15.46 7.66 -16.09
CA ARG A 169 -14.21 6.95 -16.40
C ARG A 169 -14.46 5.52 -16.83
N ASP A 170 -15.39 4.84 -16.16
CA ASP A 170 -15.78 3.45 -16.42
C ASP A 170 -16.27 3.23 -17.86
N VAL A 171 -16.98 4.21 -18.43
CA VAL A 171 -17.54 4.15 -19.79
C VAL A 171 -16.72 4.89 -20.84
N THR A 172 -15.55 5.42 -20.48
CA THR A 172 -14.67 6.18 -21.40
C THR A 172 -13.26 5.61 -21.50
N ALA A 173 -13.01 4.44 -20.91
CA ALA A 173 -11.69 3.80 -20.86
C ALA A 173 -10.60 4.70 -20.24
N THR A 174 -10.98 5.52 -19.24
CA THR A 174 -10.05 6.41 -18.50
C THR A 174 -9.91 5.98 -17.03
N VAL A 175 -10.25 4.72 -16.71
CA VAL A 175 -10.02 4.13 -15.39
C VAL A 175 -8.53 3.92 -15.14
N GLU A 176 -7.82 3.32 -16.11
CA GLU A 176 -6.39 2.96 -16.05
C GLU A 176 -5.46 4.17 -16.22
N SER A 177 -5.58 5.15 -15.32
CA SER A 177 -4.72 6.31 -15.27
C SER A 177 -4.25 6.52 -13.83
N LEU A 178 -2.94 6.47 -13.61
CA LEU A 178 -2.32 6.61 -12.28
C LEU A 178 -2.84 7.85 -11.51
N PRO A 179 -2.80 9.09 -12.06
CA PRO A 179 -3.29 10.26 -11.33
C PRO A 179 -4.79 10.19 -11.04
N LEU A 180 -5.60 9.62 -11.94
CA LEU A 180 -7.05 9.48 -11.72
C LEU A 180 -7.39 8.40 -10.69
N ILE A 181 -6.60 7.31 -10.62
CA ILE A 181 -6.73 6.28 -9.58
C ILE A 181 -6.33 6.88 -8.23
N ALA A 182 -5.15 7.51 -8.15
CA ALA A 182 -4.64 8.08 -6.91
C ALA A 182 -5.58 9.15 -6.34
N SER A 183 -6.01 10.12 -7.15
CA SER A 183 -6.95 11.16 -6.71
C SER A 183 -8.32 10.60 -6.33
N SER A 184 -8.82 9.60 -7.07
CA SER A 184 -10.09 8.96 -6.73
C SER A 184 -10.02 8.27 -5.37
N VAL A 185 -9.00 7.43 -5.14
CA VAL A 185 -8.82 6.74 -3.86
C VAL A 185 -8.63 7.75 -2.73
N MET A 186 -7.68 8.67 -2.87
CA MET A 186 -7.29 9.57 -1.79
C MET A 186 -8.35 10.60 -1.47
N SER A 187 -9.10 11.14 -2.43
CA SER A 187 -10.15 12.13 -2.14
C SER A 187 -11.18 11.61 -1.14
N LYS A 188 -11.64 10.36 -1.30
CA LYS A 188 -12.54 9.69 -0.36
C LYS A 188 -11.90 9.45 1.01
N LYS A 189 -10.60 9.18 1.05
CA LYS A 189 -9.87 8.95 2.32
C LYS A 189 -9.62 10.25 3.08
N LEU A 190 -9.31 11.32 2.37
CA LEU A 190 -9.18 12.67 2.94
C LEU A 190 -10.52 13.18 3.46
N ALA A 191 -11.61 12.94 2.72
CA ALA A 191 -12.96 13.30 3.14
C ALA A 191 -13.45 12.52 4.36
N SER A 192 -12.94 11.30 4.61
CA SER A 192 -13.33 10.49 5.78
C SER A 192 -12.69 10.90 7.12
N GLY A 193 -11.86 11.94 7.15
CA GLY A 193 -11.42 12.59 8.40
C GLY A 193 -10.38 11.84 9.26
N ALA A 194 -9.90 10.67 8.83
CA ALA A 194 -8.87 9.91 9.57
C ALA A 194 -7.54 10.68 9.64
N ASP A 195 -6.81 10.56 10.75
CA ASP A 195 -5.50 11.22 10.95
C ASP A 195 -4.36 10.45 10.26
N ALA A 196 -4.53 9.13 10.15
CA ALA A 196 -3.56 8.22 9.55
C ALA A 196 -4.24 7.24 8.57
N ILE A 197 -3.54 6.92 7.50
CA ILE A 197 -4.05 6.10 6.40
C ILE A 197 -3.02 5.02 6.05
N VAL A 198 -3.45 3.76 6.07
CA VAL A 198 -2.66 2.65 5.53
C VAL A 198 -3.28 2.18 4.21
N LEU A 199 -2.46 2.16 3.16
CA LEU A 199 -2.87 1.76 1.81
C LEU A 199 -2.33 0.35 1.52
N ASP A 200 -3.20 -0.55 1.11
CA ASP A 200 -2.88 -1.90 0.67
C ASP A 200 -2.96 -1.92 -0.85
N VAL A 201 -1.81 -1.75 -1.49
CA VAL A 201 -1.70 -1.66 -2.94
C VAL A 201 -1.42 -3.06 -3.48
N LYS A 202 -2.44 -3.64 -4.12
CA LYS A 202 -2.36 -4.98 -4.70
C LYS A 202 -1.48 -4.98 -5.95
N VAL A 203 -0.74 -6.06 -6.16
CA VAL A 203 0.15 -6.27 -7.30
C VAL A 203 -0.07 -7.64 -7.93
N GLY A 204 -0.17 -7.70 -9.25
CA GLY A 204 -0.23 -8.97 -10.01
C GLY A 204 -1.56 -9.19 -10.72
N ASP A 205 -1.83 -10.44 -11.10
CA ASP A 205 -2.97 -10.83 -11.95
C ASP A 205 -4.33 -10.25 -11.50
N GLY A 206 -4.72 -10.44 -10.24
CA GLY A 206 -5.99 -9.97 -9.70
C GLY A 206 -6.01 -8.53 -9.20
N ALA A 207 -4.95 -7.75 -9.46
CA ALA A 207 -4.86 -6.35 -9.09
C ALA A 207 -5.11 -5.40 -10.27
N PHE A 208 -5.39 -4.13 -9.96
CA PHE A 208 -5.34 -3.07 -10.98
C PHE A 208 -3.93 -2.86 -11.51
N MET A 209 -2.92 -2.88 -10.62
CA MET A 209 -1.52 -2.72 -11.00
C MET A 209 -0.89 -4.09 -11.27
N LYS A 210 -0.55 -4.36 -12.53
CA LYS A 210 0.00 -5.66 -12.95
C LYS A 210 1.46 -5.84 -12.58
N THR A 211 2.23 -4.76 -12.51
CA THR A 211 3.67 -4.82 -12.21
C THR A 211 3.98 -4.16 -10.87
N LEU A 212 5.03 -4.66 -10.20
CA LEU A 212 5.54 -4.08 -8.96
C LEU A 212 6.00 -2.63 -9.15
N ALA A 213 6.55 -2.30 -10.32
CA ALA A 213 6.99 -0.94 -10.63
C ALA A 213 5.80 0.03 -10.68
N ASP A 214 4.70 -0.33 -11.35
CA ASP A 214 3.50 0.50 -11.42
C ASP A 214 2.84 0.64 -10.05
N ALA A 215 2.78 -0.45 -9.29
CA ALA A 215 2.26 -0.45 -7.93
C ALA A 215 3.08 0.46 -6.99
N LYS A 216 4.42 0.41 -7.06
CA LYS A 216 5.31 1.33 -6.34
C LYS A 216 5.03 2.78 -6.68
N ARG A 217 4.89 3.10 -7.98
CA ARG A 217 4.55 4.48 -8.40
C ARG A 217 3.21 4.93 -7.84
N LEU A 218 2.16 4.10 -7.98
CA LEU A 218 0.83 4.42 -7.44
C LEU A 218 0.86 4.60 -5.92
N ALA A 219 1.55 3.71 -5.20
CA ALA A 219 1.69 3.78 -3.75
C ALA A 219 2.37 5.07 -3.29
N ARG A 220 3.49 5.45 -3.94
CA ARG A 220 4.21 6.70 -3.66
C ARG A 220 3.30 7.91 -3.85
N THR A 221 2.68 8.01 -5.02
CA THR A 221 1.77 9.11 -5.33
C THR A 221 0.62 9.25 -4.32
N MET A 222 0.02 8.14 -3.88
CA MET A 222 -1.03 8.20 -2.86
C MET A 222 -0.50 8.58 -1.47
N VAL A 223 0.67 8.10 -1.09
CA VAL A 223 1.35 8.47 0.17
C VAL A 223 1.67 9.96 0.20
N GLU A 224 2.20 10.51 -0.89
CA GLU A 224 2.46 11.95 -1.02
C GLU A 224 1.20 12.80 -0.89
N ILE A 225 0.14 12.45 -1.62
CA ILE A 225 -1.14 13.16 -1.55
C ILE A 225 -1.65 13.20 -0.11
N GLY A 226 -1.57 12.06 0.59
CA GLY A 226 -1.96 11.97 1.99
C GLY A 226 -1.13 12.87 2.89
N ASN A 227 0.20 12.80 2.78
CA ASN A 227 1.12 13.59 3.60
C ASN A 227 1.01 15.10 3.33
N ARG A 228 0.88 15.52 2.07
CA ARG A 228 0.66 16.92 1.68
C ARG A 228 -0.69 17.44 2.18
N ALA A 229 -1.68 16.58 2.33
CA ALA A 229 -2.97 16.89 2.97
C ALA A 229 -2.93 16.77 4.51
N GLY A 230 -1.74 16.61 5.12
CA GLY A 230 -1.57 16.54 6.57
C GLY A 230 -2.01 15.22 7.19
N ARG A 231 -2.06 14.12 6.42
CA ARG A 231 -2.39 12.77 6.90
C ARG A 231 -1.15 11.90 6.90
N ARG A 232 -0.87 11.21 8.01
CA ARG A 232 0.24 10.26 8.09
C ARG A 232 -0.10 9.03 7.26
N THR A 233 0.58 8.86 6.13
CA THR A 233 0.19 7.85 5.14
C THR A 233 1.33 6.87 4.86
N VAL A 234 1.02 5.58 4.88
CA VAL A 234 1.93 4.48 4.54
C VAL A 234 1.22 3.56 3.56
N ALA A 235 1.97 2.96 2.65
CA ALA A 235 1.47 1.92 1.77
C ALA A 235 2.24 0.61 1.93
N VAL A 236 1.54 -0.51 1.93
CA VAL A 236 2.07 -1.86 1.85
C VAL A 236 1.72 -2.42 0.48
N LEU A 237 2.70 -2.97 -0.21
CA LEU A 237 2.52 -3.64 -1.49
C LEU A 237 2.29 -5.12 -1.21
N SER A 238 1.14 -5.66 -1.59
CA SER A 238 0.82 -7.07 -1.36
C SER A 238 0.46 -7.79 -2.67
N SER A 239 0.85 -9.06 -2.76
CA SER A 239 0.60 -9.89 -3.93
C SER A 239 -0.89 -10.23 -4.08
N MET A 240 -1.33 -10.27 -5.32
CA MET A 240 -2.66 -10.68 -5.76
C MET A 240 -2.55 -11.54 -7.03
N GLU A 241 -1.45 -12.29 -7.17
CA GLU A 241 -1.29 -13.28 -8.25
C GLU A 241 -2.25 -14.46 -8.08
N GLN A 242 -2.58 -14.78 -6.83
CA GLN A 242 -3.57 -15.77 -6.44
C GLN A 242 -4.55 -15.15 -5.43
N PRO A 243 -5.78 -15.69 -5.29
CA PRO A 243 -6.73 -15.20 -4.28
C PRO A 243 -6.11 -15.18 -2.89
N LEU A 244 -6.40 -14.14 -2.10
CA LEU A 244 -5.91 -14.03 -0.72
C LEU A 244 -6.75 -14.93 0.21
N GLY A 245 -6.09 -15.74 1.05
CA GLY A 245 -6.77 -16.75 1.86
C GLY A 245 -7.29 -17.91 0.99
N GLN A 246 -8.34 -18.60 1.46
CA GLN A 246 -8.96 -19.73 0.76
C GLN A 246 -10.33 -19.36 0.20
N ALA A 247 -11.10 -18.54 0.91
CA ALA A 247 -12.47 -18.19 0.55
C ALA A 247 -12.57 -17.00 -0.43
N ILE A 248 -13.41 -17.14 -1.45
CA ILE A 248 -13.80 -16.09 -2.40
C ILE A 248 -15.31 -16.02 -2.42
N GLY A 249 -15.89 -14.87 -2.05
CA GLY A 249 -17.33 -14.66 -2.01
C GLY A 249 -17.75 -13.68 -0.92
N ASN A 250 -18.88 -13.95 -0.26
CA ASN A 250 -19.40 -13.08 0.80
C ASN A 250 -19.45 -13.79 2.15
N ALA A 251 -20.40 -14.71 2.34
CA ALA A 251 -20.52 -15.48 3.58
C ALA A 251 -19.28 -16.34 3.88
N LEU A 252 -18.69 -16.93 2.84
CA LEU A 252 -17.46 -17.71 2.93
C LEU A 252 -16.29 -16.86 3.47
N GLU A 253 -16.20 -15.60 3.04
CA GLU A 253 -15.14 -14.69 3.47
C GLU A 253 -15.32 -14.19 4.90
N ILE A 254 -16.57 -14.03 5.37
CA ILE A 254 -16.85 -13.77 6.80
C ILE A 254 -16.42 -14.97 7.65
N ALA A 255 -16.78 -16.19 7.24
CA ALA A 255 -16.39 -17.40 7.97
C ALA A 255 -14.86 -17.54 8.08
N GLU A 256 -14.12 -17.25 7.01
CA GLU A 256 -12.66 -17.28 7.04
C GLU A 256 -12.05 -16.16 7.90
N ALA A 257 -12.63 -14.97 7.89
CA ALA A 257 -12.18 -13.88 8.78
C ALA A 257 -12.36 -14.25 10.27
N ILE A 258 -13.45 -14.95 10.62
CA ILE A 258 -13.66 -15.50 11.97
C ILE A 258 -12.59 -16.53 12.29
N ALA A 259 -12.25 -17.43 11.36
CA ALA A 259 -11.21 -18.42 11.54
C ALA A 259 -9.84 -17.79 11.85
N VAL A 260 -9.46 -16.71 11.14
CA VAL A 260 -8.22 -15.96 11.45
C VAL A 260 -8.25 -15.40 12.88
N LEU A 261 -9.37 -14.80 13.28
CA LEU A 261 -9.51 -14.23 14.63
C LEU A 261 -9.59 -15.28 15.74
N ARG A 262 -9.79 -16.56 15.40
CA ARG A 262 -9.65 -17.72 16.31
C ARG A 262 -8.25 -18.32 16.32
N GLY A 263 -7.33 -17.85 15.47
CA GLY A 263 -6.02 -18.46 15.28
C GLY A 263 -6.03 -19.73 14.41
N GLU A 264 -7.12 -19.98 13.68
CA GLU A 264 -7.35 -21.18 12.85
C GLU A 264 -7.39 -20.87 11.34
N GLY A 265 -7.19 -19.60 10.97
CA GLY A 265 -7.31 -19.13 9.59
C GLY A 265 -6.07 -19.38 8.73
N PRO A 266 -6.17 -19.12 7.40
CA PRO A 266 -5.06 -19.34 6.50
C PRO A 266 -3.89 -18.37 6.76
N GLN A 267 -2.66 -18.89 6.65
CA GLN A 267 -1.45 -18.18 7.04
C GLN A 267 -1.19 -16.95 6.16
N ASP A 268 -1.48 -17.01 4.86
CA ASP A 268 -1.28 -15.90 3.93
C ASP A 268 -2.15 -14.68 4.26
N LEU A 269 -3.44 -14.91 4.53
CA LEU A 269 -4.36 -13.88 4.99
C LEU A 269 -3.93 -13.31 6.34
N THR A 270 -3.55 -14.17 7.28
CA THR A 270 -3.09 -13.77 8.61
C THR A 270 -1.87 -12.87 8.52
N GLU A 271 -0.87 -13.24 7.71
CA GLU A 271 0.35 -12.47 7.51
C GLU A 271 0.06 -11.07 6.94
N VAL A 272 -0.75 -10.98 5.88
CA VAL A 272 -1.12 -9.70 5.28
C VAL A 272 -1.91 -8.83 6.28
N CYS A 273 -2.80 -9.42 7.07
CA CYS A 273 -3.55 -8.68 8.10
C CYS A 273 -2.64 -8.15 9.20
N LEU A 274 -1.70 -8.97 9.70
CA LEU A 274 -0.75 -8.56 10.73
C LEU A 274 0.18 -7.46 10.23
N ALA A 275 0.70 -7.56 9.00
CA ALA A 275 1.55 -6.52 8.42
C ALA A 275 0.82 -5.17 8.31
N LEU A 276 -0.40 -5.17 7.74
CA LEU A 276 -1.20 -3.95 7.62
C LEU A 276 -1.61 -3.37 8.98
N ALA A 277 -2.09 -4.22 9.90
CA ALA A 277 -2.50 -3.78 11.22
C ALA A 277 -1.32 -3.27 12.06
N SER A 278 -0.11 -3.79 11.85
CA SER A 278 1.10 -3.33 12.55
C SER A 278 1.42 -1.88 12.16
N GLU A 279 1.38 -1.55 10.87
CA GLU A 279 1.53 -0.16 10.40
C GLU A 279 0.45 0.76 11.01
N MET A 280 -0.79 0.28 11.05
CA MET A 280 -1.89 1.04 11.63
C MET A 280 -1.70 1.28 13.14
N ALA A 281 -1.21 0.29 13.88
CA ALA A 281 -0.94 0.40 15.32
C ALA A 281 0.23 1.37 15.62
N VAL A 282 1.31 1.31 14.82
CA VAL A 282 2.42 2.28 14.92
C VAL A 282 1.93 3.69 14.61
N LEU A 283 1.17 3.87 13.52
CA LEU A 283 0.60 5.17 13.19
C LEU A 283 -0.39 5.67 14.27
N ALA A 284 -1.10 4.77 14.94
CA ALA A 284 -1.96 5.13 16.06
C ALA A 284 -1.19 5.55 17.32
N GLY A 285 0.11 5.24 17.40
CA GLY A 285 0.95 5.51 18.57
C GLY A 285 0.72 4.54 19.74
N VAL A 286 0.13 3.35 19.46
CA VAL A 286 -0.03 2.29 20.46
C VAL A 286 1.14 1.30 20.49
N ALA A 287 2.06 1.43 19.52
CA ALA A 287 3.31 0.69 19.44
C ALA A 287 4.41 1.60 18.86
N ASP A 288 5.64 1.38 19.31
CA ASP A 288 6.84 2.13 18.91
C ASP A 288 7.32 1.71 17.51
N ASP A 289 7.19 0.41 17.19
CA ASP A 289 7.60 -0.17 15.91
C ASP A 289 6.69 -1.32 15.47
N ALA A 290 6.90 -1.77 14.23
CA ALA A 290 6.08 -2.82 13.62
C ALA A 290 6.26 -4.20 14.29
N ALA A 291 7.41 -4.47 14.92
CA ALA A 291 7.67 -5.75 15.58
C ALA A 291 6.87 -5.84 16.89
N GLN A 292 6.92 -4.78 17.71
CA GLN A 292 6.10 -4.68 18.92
C GLN A 292 4.61 -4.68 18.58
N ALA A 293 4.20 -3.92 17.56
CA ALA A 293 2.82 -3.90 17.11
C ALA A 293 2.33 -5.30 16.72
N ARG A 294 3.16 -6.06 16.00
CA ARG A 294 2.85 -7.42 15.58
C ARG A 294 2.64 -8.36 16.77
N GLU A 295 3.52 -8.31 17.78
CA GLU A 295 3.39 -9.11 19.00
C GLU A 295 2.04 -8.85 19.69
N MET A 296 1.70 -7.56 19.89
CA MET A 296 0.42 -7.17 20.50
C MET A 296 -0.80 -7.67 19.71
N LEU A 297 -0.72 -7.67 18.37
CA LEU A 297 -1.79 -8.15 17.50
C LEU A 297 -1.93 -9.68 17.55
N GLN A 298 -0.80 -10.40 17.62
CA GLN A 298 -0.80 -11.85 17.77
C GLN A 298 -1.38 -12.27 19.12
N ASP A 299 -1.00 -11.58 20.20
CA ASP A 299 -1.58 -11.78 21.53
C ASP A 299 -3.09 -11.55 21.51
N ALA A 300 -3.55 -10.52 20.79
CA ALA A 300 -4.98 -10.21 20.67
C ALA A 300 -5.80 -11.29 19.93
N ILE A 301 -5.15 -12.08 19.08
CA ILE A 301 -5.77 -13.28 18.48
C ILE A 301 -5.75 -14.42 19.50
N ALA A 302 -4.58 -14.67 20.11
CA ALA A 302 -4.36 -15.81 20.99
C ALA A 302 -5.23 -15.78 22.27
N ASP A 303 -5.44 -14.60 22.86
CA ASP A 303 -6.26 -14.44 24.07
C ASP A 303 -7.77 -14.24 23.77
N GLY A 304 -8.16 -14.18 22.49
CA GLY A 304 -9.54 -14.07 22.03
C GLY A 304 -10.17 -12.68 22.10
N ARG A 305 -9.44 -11.64 22.52
CA ARG A 305 -9.98 -10.27 22.62
C ARG A 305 -10.37 -9.68 21.26
N ALA A 306 -9.64 -10.00 20.18
CA ALA A 306 -9.98 -9.56 18.84
C ALA A 306 -11.30 -10.22 18.36
N LEU A 307 -11.49 -11.50 18.64
CA LEU A 307 -12.75 -12.20 18.37
C LEU A 307 -13.93 -11.61 19.16
N ALA A 308 -13.70 -11.22 20.42
CA ALA A 308 -14.70 -10.53 21.23
C ALA A 308 -15.11 -9.16 20.64
N LYS A 309 -14.16 -8.42 20.05
CA LYS A 309 -14.44 -7.16 19.34
C LYS A 309 -15.25 -7.38 18.06
N LEU A 310 -14.99 -8.46 17.30
CA LEU A 310 -15.83 -8.81 16.16
C LEU A 310 -17.28 -9.06 16.61
N ARG A 311 -17.48 -9.84 17.68
CA ARG A 311 -18.81 -10.10 18.24
C ARG A 311 -19.53 -8.81 18.65
N ALA A 312 -18.83 -7.91 19.34
CA ALA A 312 -19.38 -6.63 19.75
C ALA A 312 -19.76 -5.75 18.54
N TRP A 313 -18.93 -5.74 17.50
CA TRP A 313 -19.18 -5.00 16.27
C TRP A 313 -20.41 -5.55 15.50
N VAL A 314 -20.48 -6.87 15.31
CA VAL A 314 -21.63 -7.52 14.68
C VAL A 314 -22.93 -7.18 15.42
N ALA A 315 -22.93 -7.32 16.75
CA ALA A 315 -24.11 -6.98 17.56
C ALA A 315 -24.47 -5.48 17.49
N ALA A 316 -23.47 -4.60 17.50
CA ALA A 316 -23.69 -3.15 17.48
C ALA A 316 -24.37 -2.67 16.19
N GLN A 317 -24.10 -3.33 15.06
CA GLN A 317 -24.74 -3.04 13.78
C GLN A 317 -25.93 -3.96 13.49
N GLY A 318 -26.50 -4.62 14.51
CA GLY A 318 -27.75 -5.40 14.39
C GLY A 318 -27.60 -6.81 13.80
N GLY A 319 -26.39 -7.24 13.47
CA GLY A 319 -26.12 -8.57 12.94
C GLY A 319 -26.23 -9.67 13.99
N ASP A 320 -26.46 -10.91 13.53
CA ASP A 320 -26.46 -12.10 14.38
C ASP A 320 -25.06 -12.44 14.91
N ALA A 321 -24.73 -11.92 16.10
CA ALA A 321 -23.41 -12.11 16.72
C ALA A 321 -23.07 -13.57 17.07
N LYS A 322 -24.04 -14.50 16.99
CA LYS A 322 -23.78 -15.94 17.22
C LYS A 322 -23.00 -16.57 16.07
N ILE A 323 -22.94 -15.93 14.89
CA ILE A 323 -22.06 -16.35 13.78
C ILE A 323 -20.59 -16.44 14.20
N VAL A 324 -20.18 -15.67 15.21
CA VAL A 324 -18.81 -15.67 15.73
C VAL A 324 -18.47 -16.97 16.45
N ASP A 325 -19.45 -17.68 17.01
CA ASP A 325 -19.29 -19.01 17.62
C ASP A 325 -19.64 -20.14 16.65
N ASP A 326 -20.62 -19.90 15.80
CA ASP A 326 -21.14 -20.88 14.84
C ASP A 326 -21.27 -20.24 13.44
N PRO A 327 -20.18 -20.24 12.65
CA PRO A 327 -20.21 -19.71 11.29
C PRO A 327 -21.18 -20.44 10.34
N ALA A 328 -21.69 -21.63 10.70
CA ALA A 328 -22.68 -22.34 9.89
C ALA A 328 -24.04 -21.61 9.81
N ARG A 329 -24.26 -20.63 10.70
CA ARG A 329 -25.42 -19.72 10.67
C ARG A 329 -25.37 -18.71 9.51
N LEU A 330 -24.21 -18.51 8.90
CA LEU A 330 -24.08 -17.70 7.69
C LEU A 330 -24.75 -18.40 6.49
N PRO A 331 -25.23 -17.66 5.48
CA PRO A 331 -25.86 -18.24 4.29
C PRO A 331 -25.02 -19.37 3.67
N GLN A 332 -25.64 -20.53 3.48
CA GLN A 332 -25.01 -21.73 2.92
C GLN A 332 -25.53 -22.03 1.51
N ALA A 333 -24.62 -22.34 0.59
CA ALA A 333 -25.00 -22.78 -0.75
C ALA A 333 -25.51 -24.24 -0.71
N PRO A 334 -26.59 -24.57 -1.43
CA PRO A 334 -27.14 -25.91 -1.47
C PRO A 334 -26.24 -26.90 -2.23
N VAL A 335 -25.44 -26.43 -3.18
CA VAL A 335 -24.51 -27.26 -3.96
C VAL A 335 -23.08 -26.90 -3.61
N LYS A 336 -22.29 -27.92 -3.29
CA LYS A 336 -20.84 -27.85 -3.07
C LYS A 336 -20.19 -28.92 -3.95
N GLN A 337 -19.44 -28.50 -4.97
CA GLN A 337 -18.80 -29.42 -5.91
C GLN A 337 -17.30 -29.14 -5.97
N ALA A 338 -16.49 -30.17 -5.68
CA ALA A 338 -15.05 -30.08 -5.73
C ALA A 338 -14.53 -30.35 -7.15
N TRP A 339 -13.49 -29.61 -7.54
CA TRP A 339 -12.59 -30.05 -8.60
C TRP A 339 -11.34 -30.66 -7.96
N THR A 340 -11.01 -31.87 -8.40
CA THR A 340 -9.91 -32.65 -7.85
C THR A 340 -8.77 -32.75 -8.85
N ALA A 341 -7.54 -32.84 -8.35
CA ALA A 341 -6.36 -32.92 -9.20
C ALA A 341 -6.41 -34.20 -10.07
N PRO A 342 -6.30 -34.10 -11.41
CA PRO A 342 -6.36 -35.26 -12.30
C PRO A 342 -5.09 -36.14 -12.27
N TYR A 343 -4.00 -35.62 -11.71
CA TYR A 343 -2.72 -36.31 -11.54
C TYR A 343 -1.93 -35.69 -10.37
N ASP A 344 -0.93 -36.41 -9.87
CA ASP A 344 0.00 -35.92 -8.85
C ASP A 344 0.88 -34.78 -9.39
N GLY A 345 1.11 -33.75 -8.59
CA GLY A 345 1.98 -32.64 -9.00
C GLY A 345 2.02 -31.49 -8.00
N PHE A 346 2.35 -30.31 -8.50
CA PHE A 346 2.39 -29.05 -7.77
C PHE A 346 1.54 -28.00 -8.46
N VAL A 347 0.87 -27.18 -7.67
CA VAL A 347 0.11 -26.04 -8.20
C VAL A 347 1.09 -24.98 -8.71
N LYS A 348 1.01 -24.67 -10.01
CA LYS A 348 1.84 -23.63 -10.64
C LYS A 348 1.11 -22.31 -10.78
N GLU A 349 -0.16 -22.33 -11.20
CA GLU A 349 -0.94 -21.12 -11.49
C GLU A 349 -2.35 -21.26 -10.91
N LEU A 350 -2.75 -20.25 -10.12
CA LEU A 350 -4.11 -20.03 -9.60
C LEU A 350 -4.52 -18.56 -9.83
N PRO A 351 -4.78 -18.15 -11.08
CA PRO A 351 -4.93 -16.74 -11.42
C PRO A 351 -6.09 -16.07 -10.68
N ALA A 352 -5.77 -15.10 -9.82
CA ALA A 352 -6.74 -14.43 -8.97
C ALA A 352 -7.91 -13.81 -9.77
N LEU A 353 -7.62 -13.14 -10.89
CA LEU A 353 -8.62 -12.49 -11.74
C LEU A 353 -9.65 -13.49 -12.27
N ALA A 354 -9.20 -14.67 -12.72
CA ALA A 354 -10.06 -15.72 -13.22
C ALA A 354 -11.00 -16.24 -12.14
N PHE A 355 -10.47 -16.54 -10.95
CA PHE A 355 -11.25 -16.99 -9.82
C PHE A 355 -12.26 -15.93 -9.33
N GLY A 356 -11.86 -14.66 -9.27
CA GLY A 356 -12.77 -13.57 -8.92
C GLY A 356 -13.90 -13.39 -9.95
N SER A 357 -13.56 -13.50 -11.24
CA SER A 357 -14.53 -13.42 -12.33
C SER A 357 -15.51 -14.60 -12.34
N ALA A 358 -15.02 -15.81 -12.08
CA ALA A 358 -15.84 -17.00 -11.93
C ALA A 358 -16.78 -16.89 -10.73
N ALA A 359 -16.30 -16.43 -9.57
CA ALA A 359 -17.12 -16.19 -8.40
C ALA A 359 -18.21 -15.12 -8.66
N MET A 360 -17.86 -14.04 -9.38
CA MET A 360 -18.83 -13.03 -9.80
C MET A 360 -19.93 -13.65 -10.69
N ARG A 361 -19.56 -14.47 -11.68
CA ARG A 361 -20.51 -15.18 -12.56
C ARG A 361 -21.40 -16.18 -11.82
N LEU A 362 -20.91 -16.80 -10.75
CA LEU A 362 -21.72 -17.64 -9.84
C LEU A 362 -22.77 -16.84 -9.06
N GLY A 363 -22.68 -15.51 -9.03
CA GLY A 363 -23.56 -14.62 -8.29
C GLY A 363 -22.97 -14.09 -6.98
N ALA A 364 -21.68 -14.28 -6.72
CA ALA A 364 -21.02 -13.73 -5.53
C ALA A 364 -20.69 -12.22 -5.67
N GLY A 365 -20.89 -11.64 -6.86
CA GLY A 365 -20.62 -10.25 -7.16
C GLY A 365 -21.61 -9.70 -8.19
N ARG A 366 -21.34 -8.49 -8.68
CA ARG A 366 -22.21 -7.77 -9.62
C ARG A 366 -21.50 -7.55 -10.95
N SER A 367 -22.18 -7.87 -12.05
CA SER A 367 -21.76 -7.43 -13.40
C SER A 367 -22.29 -6.03 -13.70
N LYS A 368 -23.49 -5.70 -13.21
CA LYS A 368 -24.13 -4.38 -13.26
C LYS A 368 -24.57 -3.97 -11.87
N LYS A 369 -24.65 -2.65 -11.63
CA LYS A 369 -24.93 -2.07 -10.31
C LYS A 369 -26.17 -2.64 -9.60
N ASP A 370 -27.22 -2.98 -10.35
CA ASP A 370 -28.50 -3.45 -9.81
C ASP A 370 -28.60 -4.98 -9.70
N ASP A 371 -27.53 -5.72 -10.03
CA ASP A 371 -27.52 -7.18 -9.91
C ASP A 371 -27.65 -7.61 -8.44
N ILE A 372 -28.44 -8.66 -8.22
CA ILE A 372 -28.64 -9.27 -6.90
C ILE A 372 -27.46 -10.20 -6.60
N ILE A 373 -26.88 -10.06 -5.41
CA ILE A 373 -25.83 -10.95 -4.91
C ILE A 373 -26.46 -12.15 -4.21
N HIS A 374 -25.93 -13.33 -4.48
CA HIS A 374 -26.16 -14.53 -3.68
C HIS A 374 -25.05 -14.68 -2.65
N PRO A 375 -25.27 -14.31 -1.37
CA PRO A 375 -24.19 -14.23 -0.39
C PRO A 375 -23.53 -15.58 -0.06
N ALA A 376 -24.26 -16.67 -0.32
CA ALA A 376 -23.86 -18.04 -0.02
C ALA A 376 -22.93 -18.69 -1.06
N VAL A 377 -22.91 -18.17 -2.29
CA VAL A 377 -22.12 -18.75 -3.39
C VAL A 377 -20.70 -18.21 -3.39
N GLY A 378 -19.80 -18.93 -4.05
CA GLY A 378 -18.40 -18.56 -4.15
C GLY A 378 -17.51 -19.77 -4.35
N ILE A 379 -16.22 -19.61 -4.05
CA ILE A 379 -15.19 -20.62 -4.28
C ILE A 379 -14.32 -20.72 -3.03
N VAL A 380 -14.04 -21.94 -2.59
CA VAL A 380 -13.06 -22.23 -1.54
C VAL A 380 -11.85 -22.92 -2.17
N VAL A 381 -10.69 -22.31 -2.09
CA VAL A 381 -9.42 -22.80 -2.62
C VAL A 381 -8.67 -23.55 -1.53
N HIS A 382 -8.39 -24.83 -1.73
CA HIS A 382 -7.76 -25.71 -0.73
C HIS A 382 -6.24 -25.77 -0.84
N LYS A 383 -5.70 -25.33 -1.98
CA LYS A 383 -4.27 -25.39 -2.31
C LYS A 383 -3.82 -24.07 -2.89
N LYS A 384 -2.60 -23.65 -2.57
CA LYS A 384 -1.96 -22.44 -3.07
C LYS A 384 -0.85 -22.77 -4.07
N VAL A 385 -0.39 -21.79 -4.82
CA VAL A 385 0.78 -21.94 -5.70
C VAL A 385 1.99 -22.40 -4.89
N GLY A 386 2.64 -23.47 -5.35
CA GLY A 386 3.73 -24.16 -4.67
C GLY A 386 3.30 -25.41 -3.89
N ASP A 387 2.00 -25.55 -3.57
CA ASP A 387 1.53 -26.72 -2.84
C ASP A 387 1.57 -27.98 -3.70
N ARG A 388 1.94 -29.10 -3.05
CA ARG A 388 1.81 -30.43 -3.64
C ARG A 388 0.35 -30.90 -3.59
N VAL A 389 -0.08 -31.55 -4.65
CA VAL A 389 -1.40 -32.19 -4.79
C VAL A 389 -1.24 -33.62 -5.25
N ASN A 390 -2.09 -34.51 -4.72
CA ASN A 390 -2.18 -35.89 -5.16
C ASN A 390 -3.43 -36.08 -6.05
N THR A 391 -3.39 -37.09 -6.91
CA THR A 391 -4.52 -37.46 -7.77
C THR A 391 -5.79 -37.68 -6.93
N GLY A 392 -6.89 -37.03 -7.32
CA GLY A 392 -8.17 -37.09 -6.60
C GLY A 392 -8.28 -36.14 -5.40
N GLU A 393 -7.21 -35.42 -5.03
CA GLU A 393 -7.25 -34.43 -3.95
C GLU A 393 -7.97 -33.15 -4.41
N PRO A 394 -8.91 -32.60 -3.62
CA PRO A 394 -9.55 -31.33 -3.93
C PRO A 394 -8.56 -30.16 -3.98
N VAL A 395 -8.57 -29.40 -5.08
CA VAL A 395 -7.79 -28.14 -5.20
C VAL A 395 -8.67 -26.94 -4.93
N PHE A 396 -9.93 -26.97 -5.37
CA PHE A 396 -10.94 -25.98 -5.00
C PHE A 396 -12.33 -26.61 -4.95
N THR A 397 -13.26 -25.93 -4.30
CA THR A 397 -14.67 -26.30 -4.21
C THR A 397 -15.55 -25.12 -4.56
N VAL A 398 -16.46 -25.34 -5.49
CA VAL A 398 -17.46 -24.36 -5.92
C VAL A 398 -18.71 -24.51 -5.07
N HIS A 399 -19.14 -23.40 -4.49
CA HIS A 399 -20.40 -23.25 -3.77
C HIS A 399 -21.39 -22.53 -4.68
N ALA A 400 -22.48 -23.18 -5.08
CA ALA A 400 -23.41 -22.66 -6.07
C ALA A 400 -24.88 -22.87 -5.66
N ILE A 401 -25.78 -22.12 -6.32
CA ILE A 401 -27.23 -22.27 -6.16
C ILE A 401 -27.76 -23.59 -6.75
N ASP A 402 -27.09 -24.14 -7.76
CA ASP A 402 -27.48 -25.36 -8.45
C ASP A 402 -26.27 -26.09 -9.08
N GLN A 403 -26.50 -27.34 -9.48
CA GLN A 403 -25.47 -28.20 -10.08
C GLN A 403 -24.95 -27.69 -11.43
N PRO A 404 -25.80 -27.21 -12.37
CA PRO A 404 -25.32 -26.66 -13.64
C PRO A 404 -24.35 -25.47 -13.48
N SER A 405 -24.66 -24.55 -12.57
CA SER A 405 -23.81 -23.39 -12.29
C SER A 405 -22.47 -23.80 -11.67
N ALA A 406 -22.49 -24.78 -10.76
CA ALA A 406 -21.26 -25.35 -10.19
C ALA A 406 -20.37 -25.98 -11.27
N GLN A 407 -20.96 -26.80 -12.15
CA GLN A 407 -20.23 -27.46 -13.23
C GLN A 407 -19.64 -26.45 -14.23
N ALA A 408 -20.42 -25.44 -14.64
CA ALA A 408 -19.95 -24.41 -15.56
C ALA A 408 -18.75 -23.64 -15.01
N CYS A 409 -18.76 -23.32 -13.71
CA CYS A 409 -17.62 -22.67 -13.05
C CYS A 409 -16.39 -23.59 -12.99
N ILE A 410 -16.59 -24.88 -12.68
CA ILE A 410 -15.50 -25.87 -12.68
C ILE A 410 -14.88 -26.00 -14.07
N ASP A 411 -15.70 -26.13 -15.11
CA ASP A 411 -15.23 -26.28 -16.49
C ASP A 411 -14.39 -25.07 -16.91
N GLU A 412 -14.82 -23.87 -16.55
CA GLU A 412 -14.10 -22.62 -16.80
C GLU A 412 -12.73 -22.62 -16.11
N LEU A 413 -12.69 -22.89 -14.79
CA LEU A 413 -11.46 -22.84 -14.01
C LEU A 413 -10.50 -23.98 -14.34
N THR A 414 -11.01 -25.14 -14.77
CA THR A 414 -10.18 -26.27 -15.22
C THR A 414 -9.27 -25.88 -16.39
N GLN A 415 -9.70 -24.95 -17.25
CA GLN A 415 -8.89 -24.48 -18.38
C GLN A 415 -7.77 -23.51 -17.97
N ILE A 416 -7.83 -22.97 -16.76
CA ILE A 416 -7.00 -21.85 -16.31
C ILE A 416 -5.98 -22.31 -15.27
N ILE A 417 -6.36 -23.21 -14.38
CA ILE A 417 -5.47 -23.76 -13.35
C ILE A 417 -4.37 -24.60 -14.01
N ARG A 418 -3.12 -24.40 -13.57
CA ARG A 418 -2.01 -25.22 -14.04
C ARG A 418 -1.37 -26.00 -12.89
N LEU A 419 -1.28 -27.31 -13.09
CA LEU A 419 -0.46 -28.22 -12.29
C LEU A 419 0.78 -28.61 -13.10
N VAL A 420 1.90 -28.85 -12.43
CA VAL A 420 3.15 -29.33 -13.03
C VAL A 420 3.79 -30.42 -12.17
N GLU A 421 4.62 -31.27 -12.77
CA GLU A 421 5.29 -32.35 -12.04
C GLU A 421 6.42 -31.85 -11.13
N GLN A 422 7.07 -30.74 -11.51
CA GLN A 422 8.23 -30.22 -10.79
C GLN A 422 7.81 -29.28 -9.64
N PRO A 423 8.55 -29.26 -8.52
CA PRO A 423 8.29 -28.32 -7.43
C PRO A 423 8.27 -26.86 -7.92
N VAL A 424 7.28 -26.10 -7.44
CA VAL A 424 7.12 -24.67 -7.71
C VAL A 424 7.39 -23.90 -6.41
N SER A 425 8.13 -22.80 -6.48
CA SER A 425 8.35 -21.93 -5.33
C SER A 425 7.06 -21.20 -4.95
N SER A 426 6.78 -21.10 -3.64
CA SER A 426 5.70 -20.26 -3.13
C SER A 426 5.90 -18.80 -3.55
N LEU A 427 4.79 -18.10 -3.78
CA LEU A 427 4.82 -16.68 -4.16
C LEU A 427 5.07 -15.79 -2.94
N PRO A 428 5.83 -14.69 -3.08
CA PRO A 428 5.96 -13.70 -2.02
C PRO A 428 4.62 -13.00 -1.77
N LEU A 429 4.27 -12.80 -0.49
CA LEU A 429 2.99 -12.19 -0.08
C LEU A 429 3.09 -10.67 0.05
N LEU A 430 4.13 -10.19 0.72
CA LEU A 430 4.45 -8.78 0.90
C LEU A 430 5.62 -8.44 -0.02
N LEU A 431 5.42 -7.44 -0.88
CA LEU A 431 6.35 -7.09 -1.96
C LEU A 431 7.11 -5.78 -1.69
N GLY A 432 6.73 -5.09 -0.62
CA GLY A 432 7.39 -3.86 -0.19
C GLY A 432 6.49 -2.97 0.66
N ARG A 433 7.08 -1.88 1.10
CA ARG A 433 6.45 -0.83 1.90
C ARG A 433 6.91 0.51 1.35
N VAL A 434 6.03 1.51 1.40
CA VAL A 434 6.28 2.88 0.96
C VAL A 434 5.78 3.84 2.04
N GLN A 435 6.60 4.80 2.46
CA GLN A 435 6.27 5.82 3.44
C GLN A 435 6.73 7.21 2.97
N GLY A 436 6.24 8.27 3.62
CA GLY A 436 6.70 9.64 3.36
C GLY A 436 8.21 9.77 3.58
N GLY A 437 8.90 10.50 2.69
CA GLY A 437 10.37 10.63 2.70
C GLY A 437 11.12 9.55 1.93
N ASP A 438 10.44 8.54 1.37
CA ASP A 438 11.09 7.55 0.50
C ASP A 438 11.56 8.15 -0.85
N GLU A 439 10.96 9.26 -1.29
CA GLU A 439 11.28 9.94 -2.56
C GLU A 439 12.63 10.64 -2.58
N ASP A 440 12.97 11.35 -1.51
CA ASP A 440 14.27 12.00 -1.39
C ASP A 440 15.39 10.96 -1.45
N ALA A 441 15.16 9.83 -0.78
CA ALA A 441 16.06 8.69 -0.80
C ALA A 441 16.10 7.99 -2.17
N ASP A 442 14.97 7.82 -2.86
CA ASP A 442 14.90 7.18 -4.18
C ASP A 442 15.53 8.03 -5.28
N GLU A 443 15.32 9.35 -5.27
CA GLU A 443 15.98 10.30 -6.18
C GLU A 443 17.50 10.29 -5.94
N LEU A 444 17.91 10.33 -4.67
CA LEU A 444 19.31 10.29 -4.28
C LEU A 444 19.95 8.95 -4.64
N LEU A 445 19.22 7.85 -4.49
CA LEU A 445 19.69 6.52 -4.88
C LEU A 445 19.77 6.38 -6.40
N ALA A 446 18.82 6.93 -7.15
CA ALA A 446 18.89 7.01 -8.60
C ALA A 446 20.11 7.83 -9.06
N ALA A 447 20.43 8.93 -8.37
CA ALA A 447 21.65 9.70 -8.61
C ALA A 447 22.91 8.89 -8.32
N ALA A 448 22.96 8.15 -7.21
CA ALA A 448 24.07 7.25 -6.90
C ALA A 448 24.21 6.15 -7.97
N GLN A 449 23.11 5.58 -8.47
CA GLN A 449 23.13 4.58 -9.54
C GLN A 449 23.62 5.14 -10.88
N ARG A 450 23.27 6.40 -11.21
CA ARG A 450 23.82 7.09 -12.38
C ARG A 450 25.33 7.31 -12.21
N ALA A 451 25.73 7.82 -11.05
CA ALA A 451 27.13 8.08 -10.72
C ALA A 451 27.99 6.81 -10.84
N ARG A 452 27.48 5.66 -10.35
CA ARG A 452 28.14 4.36 -10.44
C ARG A 452 28.61 4.00 -11.86
N LYS A 453 27.86 4.39 -12.89
CA LYS A 453 28.21 4.10 -14.30
C LYS A 453 29.49 4.81 -14.74
N ASN A 454 29.91 5.84 -14.01
CA ASN A 454 31.14 6.60 -14.25
C ASN A 454 32.33 6.12 -13.40
N ALA A 455 32.19 5.00 -12.67
CA ALA A 455 33.27 4.44 -11.87
C ALA A 455 34.45 3.98 -12.74
N TYR A 456 35.67 4.29 -12.31
CA TYR A 456 36.90 3.80 -12.93
C TYR A 456 37.47 2.67 -12.08
N VAL A 457 37.19 1.42 -12.47
CA VAL A 457 37.47 0.21 -11.66
C VAL A 457 38.17 -0.92 -12.44
N PRO A 458 39.29 -0.66 -13.14
CA PRO A 458 39.95 -1.66 -13.98
C PRO A 458 40.61 -2.80 -13.21
N TYR A 459 40.80 -2.68 -11.88
CA TYR A 459 41.48 -3.69 -11.08
C TYR A 459 40.51 -4.59 -10.33
N SER A 460 39.53 -4.04 -9.60
CA SER A 460 38.58 -4.86 -8.84
C SER A 460 37.32 -5.23 -9.63
N GLY A 461 36.93 -4.42 -10.63
CA GLY A 461 35.61 -4.50 -11.26
C GLY A 461 34.44 -4.09 -10.35
N PHE A 462 34.70 -3.62 -9.13
CA PHE A 462 33.68 -3.30 -8.13
C PHE A 462 33.27 -1.83 -8.22
N ALA A 463 32.30 -1.54 -9.10
CA ALA A 463 31.77 -0.19 -9.28
C ALA A 463 30.81 0.21 -8.14
N VAL A 464 31.08 1.35 -7.52
CA VAL A 464 30.29 1.97 -6.45
C VAL A 464 29.92 3.39 -6.88
N GLY A 465 28.66 3.77 -6.65
CA GLY A 465 28.19 5.13 -6.80
C GLY A 465 27.69 5.69 -5.46
N ALA A 466 27.85 6.99 -5.28
CA ALA A 466 27.32 7.73 -4.15
C ALA A 466 26.67 9.03 -4.62
N ALA A 467 25.71 9.52 -3.84
CA ALA A 467 25.14 10.84 -4.05
C ALA A 467 24.86 11.51 -2.70
N LEU A 468 25.01 12.84 -2.67
CA LEU A 468 24.75 13.66 -1.49
C LEU A 468 23.65 14.66 -1.81
N ARG A 469 22.66 14.78 -0.93
CA ARG A 469 21.73 15.90 -0.93
C ARG A 469 22.29 16.98 -0.02
N LEU A 470 22.49 18.17 -0.54
CA LEU A 470 22.88 19.33 0.25
C LEU A 470 21.66 19.94 0.93
N THR A 471 21.86 20.72 1.99
CA THR A 471 20.78 21.42 2.71
C THR A 471 20.05 22.45 1.85
N ASP A 472 20.62 22.86 0.71
CA ASP A 472 19.99 23.72 -0.29
C ASP A 472 19.27 22.96 -1.41
N GLY A 473 19.18 21.63 -1.30
CA GLY A 473 18.47 20.75 -2.23
C GLY A 473 19.30 20.27 -3.42
N ARG A 474 20.51 20.77 -3.65
CA ARG A 474 21.38 20.29 -4.74
C ARG A 474 21.84 18.85 -4.48
N ILE A 475 21.95 18.06 -5.55
CA ILE A 475 22.52 16.70 -5.50
C ILE A 475 23.92 16.70 -6.08
N ILE A 476 24.88 16.14 -5.34
CA ILE A 476 26.26 15.95 -5.77
C ILE A 476 26.54 14.46 -5.91
N GLU A 477 26.91 14.04 -7.12
CA GLU A 477 27.19 12.65 -7.48
C GLU A 477 28.69 12.32 -7.33
N GLY A 478 29.01 11.08 -6.96
CA GLY A 478 30.39 10.58 -6.87
C GLY A 478 30.49 9.11 -7.26
N ALA A 479 31.64 8.75 -7.84
CA ALA A 479 31.97 7.38 -8.22
C ALA A 479 33.37 7.02 -7.69
N ASN A 480 33.62 5.73 -7.46
CA ASN A 480 34.95 5.30 -7.06
C ASN A 480 35.93 5.33 -8.26
N ILE A 481 37.17 5.73 -7.97
CA ILE A 481 38.26 5.87 -8.93
C ILE A 481 39.46 5.11 -8.38
N GLU A 482 39.78 3.99 -9.01
CA GLU A 482 40.91 3.15 -8.64
C GLU A 482 42.23 3.69 -9.17
N ASN A 483 43.30 3.38 -8.43
CA ASN A 483 44.66 3.63 -8.85
C ASN A 483 45.49 2.35 -8.66
N ALA A 484 46.48 2.12 -9.53
CA ALA A 484 47.42 1.01 -9.41
C ALA A 484 48.09 0.96 -8.02
N SER A 485 48.32 2.14 -7.42
CA SER A 485 48.63 2.27 -6.00
C SER A 485 47.34 2.40 -5.21
N TYR A 486 46.82 1.28 -4.68
CA TYR A 486 45.53 1.21 -3.99
C TYR A 486 45.34 2.24 -2.87
N GLY A 487 46.41 2.68 -2.19
CA GLY A 487 46.33 3.74 -1.17
C GLY A 487 45.90 5.11 -1.72
N LEU A 488 46.00 5.31 -3.04
CA LEU A 488 45.57 6.52 -3.75
C LEU A 488 44.15 6.38 -4.34
N THR A 489 43.50 5.22 -4.21
CA THR A 489 42.13 5.01 -4.66
C THR A 489 41.17 5.88 -3.84
N ASN A 490 40.24 6.55 -4.54
CA ASN A 490 39.18 7.31 -3.91
C ASN A 490 37.84 6.59 -4.05
N CYS A 491 37.12 6.45 -2.94
CA CYS A 491 35.81 5.81 -2.94
C CYS A 491 34.73 6.81 -3.34
N ALA A 492 33.56 6.30 -3.75
CA ALA A 492 32.47 7.12 -4.29
C ALA A 492 31.98 8.18 -3.30
N GLU A 493 31.87 7.85 -2.03
CA GLU A 493 31.41 8.72 -0.95
C GLU A 493 32.38 9.90 -0.75
N ARG A 494 33.69 9.60 -0.69
CA ARG A 494 34.73 10.62 -0.58
C ARG A 494 34.78 11.50 -1.84
N THR A 495 34.60 10.92 -3.02
CA THR A 495 34.49 11.69 -4.28
C THR A 495 33.33 12.68 -4.20
N ALA A 496 32.14 12.25 -3.78
CA ALA A 496 30.98 13.12 -3.68
C ALA A 496 31.16 14.21 -2.61
N ILE A 497 31.67 13.86 -1.41
CA ILE A 497 31.87 14.81 -0.30
C ILE A 497 32.89 15.87 -0.68
N PHE A 498 34.03 15.46 -1.24
CA PHE A 498 35.06 16.43 -1.65
C PHE A 498 34.61 17.29 -2.82
N ALA A 499 33.81 16.76 -3.75
CA ALA A 499 33.20 17.57 -4.81
C ALA A 499 32.22 18.61 -4.24
N ALA A 500 31.37 18.22 -3.28
CA ALA A 500 30.43 19.13 -2.63
C ALA A 500 31.16 20.28 -1.91
N LEU A 501 32.21 19.95 -1.15
CA LEU A 501 33.03 20.93 -0.44
C LEU A 501 33.80 21.85 -1.40
N ALA A 502 34.28 21.33 -2.53
CA ALA A 502 34.98 22.13 -3.54
C ALA A 502 34.05 23.07 -4.30
N ALA A 503 32.77 22.70 -4.48
CA ALA A 503 31.77 23.47 -5.20
C ALA A 503 31.17 24.66 -4.40
N GLY A 504 31.34 24.71 -3.08
CA GLY A 504 30.85 25.80 -2.23
C GLY A 504 31.76 27.02 -2.21
N ARG A 505 31.49 28.05 -3.01
CA ARG A 505 32.29 29.30 -3.05
C ARG A 505 31.51 30.60 -3.28
N GLU A 506 30.47 30.87 -2.49
CA GLU A 506 29.91 32.23 -2.45
C GLU A 506 29.82 32.86 -1.04
N THR A 507 29.66 32.08 0.04
CA THR A 507 29.36 32.65 1.38
C THR A 507 30.39 32.39 2.49
N GLN A 508 31.58 31.84 2.20
CA GLN A 508 32.57 31.38 3.21
C GLN A 508 32.07 30.28 4.19
N GLU A 509 30.79 29.94 4.18
CA GLU A 509 30.20 28.85 4.96
C GLU A 509 30.22 27.52 4.17
N ARG A 510 30.48 26.42 4.89
CA ARG A 510 30.51 25.07 4.30
C ARG A 510 29.07 24.63 3.96
N PRO A 511 28.82 24.02 2.79
CA PRO A 511 27.50 23.48 2.48
C PRO A 511 27.16 22.33 3.43
N GLY A 512 25.97 22.38 4.04
CA GLY A 512 25.47 21.28 4.86
C GLY A 512 25.10 20.07 4.00
N ILE A 513 25.37 18.86 4.50
CA ILE A 513 24.95 17.61 3.86
C ILE A 513 23.71 17.11 4.61
N ALA A 514 22.59 17.04 3.90
CA ALA A 514 21.30 16.62 4.44
C ALA A 514 21.12 15.10 4.42
N GLU A 515 21.60 14.42 3.36
CA GLU A 515 21.41 12.97 3.19
C GLU A 515 22.50 12.38 2.27
N ILE A 516 22.80 11.09 2.44
CA ILE A 516 23.80 10.35 1.64
C ILE A 516 23.18 9.04 1.11
N ALA A 517 23.37 8.73 -0.17
CA ALA A 517 23.05 7.42 -0.74
C ALA A 517 24.31 6.73 -1.29
N VAL A 518 24.41 5.41 -1.13
CA VAL A 518 25.52 4.59 -1.64
C VAL A 518 24.98 3.31 -2.27
N VAL A 519 25.46 2.95 -3.45
CA VAL A 519 24.99 1.77 -4.19
C VAL A 519 26.12 1.06 -4.93
N ALA A 520 26.09 -0.27 -4.92
CA ALA A 520 26.98 -1.13 -5.69
C ALA A 520 26.25 -2.41 -6.13
N ASP A 521 26.89 -3.19 -6.98
CA ASP A 521 26.42 -4.54 -7.32
C ASP A 521 26.99 -5.52 -6.29
N ALA A 522 26.19 -5.85 -5.28
CA ALA A 522 26.61 -6.66 -4.14
C ALA A 522 25.41 -7.48 -3.61
N PRO A 523 25.63 -8.66 -3.01
CA PRO A 523 24.54 -9.48 -2.47
C PRO A 523 23.71 -8.80 -1.36
N GLU A 524 24.30 -7.83 -0.65
CA GLU A 524 23.66 -7.06 0.42
C GLU A 524 23.88 -5.56 0.19
N PRO A 525 23.07 -4.66 0.79
CA PRO A 525 23.30 -3.22 0.75
C PRO A 525 24.75 -2.85 1.07
N VAL A 526 25.43 -2.19 0.12
CA VAL A 526 26.88 -1.94 0.23
C VAL A 526 27.17 -0.91 1.33
N SER A 527 28.12 -1.22 2.22
CA SER A 527 28.51 -0.31 3.29
C SER A 527 29.80 0.45 2.97
N PRO A 528 29.91 1.75 3.33
CA PRO A 528 31.15 2.51 3.14
C PRO A 528 32.32 1.91 3.90
N CYS A 529 33.52 2.02 3.35
CA CYS A 529 34.75 1.59 4.04
C CYS A 529 35.09 2.49 5.23
N GLY A 530 35.98 2.03 6.13
CA GLY A 530 36.33 2.78 7.34
C GLY A 530 36.83 4.21 7.08
N ALA A 531 37.62 4.42 6.02
CA ALA A 531 38.08 5.75 5.64
C ALA A 531 36.92 6.68 5.21
N CYS A 532 35.95 6.16 4.45
CA CYS A 532 34.77 6.92 4.06
C CYS A 532 33.91 7.28 5.26
N ARG A 533 33.70 6.33 6.19
CA ARG A 533 32.93 6.59 7.41
C ARG A 533 33.57 7.66 8.28
N GLN A 534 34.90 7.68 8.39
CA GLN A 534 35.63 8.72 9.11
C GLN A 534 35.49 10.10 8.44
N VAL A 535 35.50 10.16 7.11
CA VAL A 535 35.24 11.40 6.35
C VAL A 535 33.80 11.85 6.53
N MET A 536 32.83 10.94 6.47
CA MET A 536 31.42 11.26 6.74
C MET A 536 31.23 11.83 8.16
N ALA A 537 31.87 11.23 9.17
CA ALA A 537 31.80 11.72 10.55
C ALA A 537 32.43 13.09 10.77
N GLU A 538 33.42 13.48 9.96
CA GLU A 538 34.02 14.82 10.02
C GLU A 538 33.11 15.90 9.39
N PHE A 539 32.37 15.56 8.33
CA PHE A 539 31.63 16.53 7.52
C PHE A 539 30.11 16.49 7.69
N CYS A 540 29.58 15.50 8.41
CA CYS A 540 28.15 15.33 8.65
C CYS A 540 27.87 15.15 10.15
N PRO A 541 26.77 15.73 10.66
CA PRO A 541 26.25 15.38 11.98
C PRO A 541 25.99 13.87 12.13
N PRO A 542 26.09 13.30 13.36
CA PRO A 542 25.84 11.88 13.61
C PRO A 542 24.45 11.38 13.16
N GLU A 543 23.46 12.26 13.19
CA GLU A 543 22.07 12.01 12.80
C GLU A 543 21.83 12.07 11.28
N THR A 544 22.80 12.51 10.47
CA THR A 544 22.64 12.59 9.01
C THR A 544 22.23 11.23 8.45
N PRO A 545 21.07 11.14 7.77
CA PRO A 545 20.59 9.90 7.19
C PRO A 545 21.50 9.37 6.08
N VAL A 546 21.66 8.04 6.06
CA VAL A 546 22.42 7.32 5.05
C VAL A 546 21.58 6.17 4.51
N VAL A 547 21.47 6.09 3.19
CA VAL A 547 20.77 5.05 2.44
C VAL A 547 21.79 4.17 1.74
N LEU A 548 21.88 2.91 2.13
CA LEU A 548 22.74 1.92 1.49
C LEU A 548 21.86 1.01 0.62
N ALA A 549 22.29 0.68 -0.59
CA ALA A 549 21.54 -0.24 -1.43
C ALA A 549 22.42 -1.15 -2.28
N ASN A 550 21.80 -2.19 -2.83
CA ASN A 550 22.36 -3.00 -3.89
C ASN A 550 21.57 -2.83 -5.21
N LEU A 551 21.97 -3.54 -6.27
CA LEU A 551 21.25 -3.51 -7.55
C LEU A 551 20.05 -4.46 -7.61
N GLN A 552 19.92 -5.34 -6.61
CA GLN A 552 18.83 -6.29 -6.47
C GLN A 552 17.57 -5.64 -5.86
N GLY A 553 17.72 -4.43 -5.31
CA GLY A 553 16.62 -3.62 -4.79
C GLY A 553 16.54 -3.60 -3.26
N ASP A 554 17.49 -4.22 -2.56
CA ASP A 554 17.59 -4.16 -1.11
C ASP A 554 18.12 -2.81 -0.67
N VAL A 555 17.52 -2.25 0.37
CA VAL A 555 17.86 -0.93 0.91
C VAL A 555 17.98 -1.02 2.43
N LEU A 556 19.07 -0.51 2.98
CA LEU A 556 19.31 -0.34 4.41
C LEU A 556 19.41 1.15 4.72
N ARG A 557 18.53 1.63 5.61
CA ARG A 557 18.55 3.01 6.12
C ARG A 557 19.27 3.05 7.46
N THR A 558 20.19 3.98 7.61
CA THR A 558 21.01 4.16 8.82
C THR A 558 21.42 5.63 8.97
N THR A 559 22.35 5.93 9.87
CA THR A 559 22.91 7.27 10.06
C THR A 559 24.43 7.25 10.07
N VAL A 560 25.07 8.40 9.89
CA VAL A 560 26.53 8.55 9.97
C VAL A 560 27.08 8.02 11.30
N GLY A 561 26.43 8.38 12.42
CA GLY A 561 26.84 7.94 13.75
C GLY A 561 26.69 6.44 13.97
N SER A 562 25.67 5.82 13.37
CA SER A 562 25.47 4.36 13.43
C SER A 562 26.51 3.59 12.61
N LEU A 563 27.00 4.20 11.52
CA LEU A 563 28.05 3.61 10.69
C LEU A 563 29.42 3.64 11.36
N LEU A 564 29.73 4.68 12.15
CA LEU A 564 31.00 4.76 12.90
C LEU A 564 30.77 5.23 14.35
N PRO A 565 30.31 4.33 15.23
CA PRO A 565 30.22 4.62 16.65
C PRO A 565 31.60 4.96 17.23
N GLY A 566 31.69 6.03 18.01
CA GLY A 566 32.95 6.47 18.62
C GLY A 566 33.98 7.01 17.64
N ALA A 567 33.53 7.62 16.53
CA ALA A 567 34.40 8.21 15.51
C ALA A 567 35.51 9.10 16.11
N PHE A 568 36.71 9.01 15.50
CA PHE A 568 37.85 9.82 15.92
C PHE A 568 37.58 11.29 15.58
N GLY A 569 37.82 12.21 16.52
CA GLY A 569 37.50 13.62 16.34
C GLY A 569 38.58 14.57 16.86
N ALA A 570 38.54 15.83 16.43
CA ALA A 570 39.54 16.84 16.79
C ALA A 570 39.75 17.00 18.31
N ALA A 571 38.71 16.80 19.12
CA ALA A 571 38.81 16.85 20.59
C ALA A 571 39.77 15.81 21.17
N GLN A 572 39.98 14.67 20.48
CA GLN A 572 40.91 13.62 20.89
C GLN A 572 42.36 13.87 20.44
N MET A 573 42.59 14.90 19.61
CA MET A 573 43.93 15.32 19.18
C MET A 573 44.56 16.35 20.11
N VAL A 574 43.80 16.85 21.09
CA VAL A 574 44.29 17.85 22.06
C VAL A 574 45.13 17.15 23.12
N TYR A 575 46.45 17.23 22.98
CA TYR A 575 47.41 16.79 23.98
C TYR A 575 47.54 17.86 25.08
N THR A 576 47.05 17.58 26.30
CA THR A 576 47.34 18.43 27.46
C THR A 576 48.76 18.10 27.94
N ARG A 577 49.74 18.99 27.71
CA ARG A 577 51.03 18.88 28.38
C ARG A 577 50.78 19.07 29.88
N VAL A 578 51.04 18.04 30.68
CA VAL A 578 51.23 18.23 32.12
C VAL A 578 52.60 18.90 32.25
N GLU A 579 52.63 20.18 32.65
CA GLU A 579 53.87 20.81 33.06
C GLU A 579 54.35 20.07 34.32
N GLU A 580 55.47 19.35 34.21
CA GLU A 580 56.19 18.84 35.38
C GLU A 580 56.61 20.06 36.22
N ALA A 581 56.00 20.21 37.39
CA ALA A 581 56.42 21.19 38.38
C ALA A 581 57.80 20.79 38.93
N ASP A 582 58.75 21.73 38.90
CA ASP A 582 60.12 21.62 39.40
C ASP A 582 60.21 21.00 40.81
N VAL A 583 61.21 20.12 40.98
CA VAL A 583 61.79 19.69 42.28
C VAL A 583 62.71 20.78 42.81
#